data_AF-A0A916HSJ1-F1
#
_entry.id   AF-A0A916HSJ1-F1
#
_cell.length_a   1.000
_cell.length_b   1.000
_cell.length_c   1.000
_cell.angle_alpha   90.00
_cell.angle_beta   90.00
_cell.angle_gamma   90.00
#
_symmetry.space_group_name_H-M   'P 1'
#
loop_
_entity.id
_entity.type
_entity.pdbx_description
1 polymer ?
#
loop_
_entity_poly.entity_id
_entity_poly.type
_entity_poly.pdbx_seq_one_letter_code
_entity_poly.pdbx_strand_id
1 'polypeptide(L)'
;MTSSALPDGQIGPSLSANDRRVNMHLRMLFENACRITEPFFDPNRGWSTAHLTLYAQQVLREAYPELSLQDIAILFSGVQSFHITSLNKHRGGS
;
A
#
# COMPACT_ATOMS: atom_id res chain seq x y z
N MET A 1 -41.12 26.64 19.05
CA MET A 1 -41.31 25.45 18.17
C MET A 1 -41.09 25.90 16.73
N THR A 2 -39.93 25.63 16.15
CA THR A 2 -39.77 25.38 14.71
C THR A 2 -38.40 24.72 14.53
N SER A 3 -38.44 23.59 13.83
CA SER A 3 -37.45 22.52 13.80
C SER A 3 -36.38 22.84 12.76
N SER A 4 -35.13 22.88 13.19
CA SER A 4 -33.99 22.75 12.29
C SER A 4 -33.95 21.33 11.75
N ALA A 5 -34.20 21.16 10.46
CA ALA A 5 -33.88 19.93 9.74
C ALA A 5 -33.36 20.32 8.35
N LEU A 6 -32.04 20.41 8.23
CA LEU A 6 -31.34 20.45 6.95
C LEU A 6 -31.22 19.01 6.41
N PRO A 7 -31.24 18.82 5.09
CA PRO A 7 -31.33 17.50 4.47
C PRO A 7 -30.06 16.67 4.66
N ASP A 8 -30.30 15.46 5.15
CA ASP A 8 -29.49 14.26 4.99
C ASP A 8 -29.05 14.10 3.53
N GLY A 9 -27.76 13.87 3.27
CA GLY A 9 -27.31 13.58 1.91
C GLY A 9 -25.86 13.90 1.54
N GLN A 10 -24.97 14.28 2.47
CA GLN A 10 -23.54 14.17 2.17
C GLN A 10 -23.09 12.73 2.41
N ILE A 11 -23.12 11.98 1.31
CA ILE A 11 -22.53 10.67 1.11
C ILE A 11 -21.04 10.76 1.50
N GLY A 12 -20.71 10.39 2.73
CA GLY A 12 -19.34 10.05 3.11
C GLY A 12 -18.84 8.94 2.18
N PRO A 13 -17.53 8.91 1.83
CA PRO A 13 -17.03 8.10 0.74
C PRO A 13 -17.44 6.65 0.99
N SER A 14 -18.41 6.18 0.19
CA SER A 14 -18.71 4.77 0.05
C SER A 14 -17.47 4.16 -0.59
N LEU A 15 -16.49 3.82 0.27
CA LEU A 15 -15.48 2.79 0.06
C LEU A 15 -16.26 1.50 -0.16
N SER A 16 -16.79 1.44 -1.38
CA SER A 16 -17.82 0.52 -1.82
C SER A 16 -17.33 -0.88 -1.55
N ALA A 17 -18.22 -1.84 -1.33
CA ALA A 17 -17.84 -3.23 -1.07
C ALA A 17 -16.84 -3.81 -2.11
N ASN A 18 -16.77 -3.21 -3.30
CA ASN A 18 -15.75 -3.46 -4.32
C ASN A 18 -14.32 -3.12 -3.86
N ASP A 19 -14.13 -1.96 -3.22
CA ASP A 19 -12.86 -1.55 -2.62
C ASP A 19 -12.42 -2.54 -1.54
N ARG A 20 -13.35 -2.99 -0.68
CA ARG A 20 -13.06 -4.01 0.34
C ARG A 20 -12.62 -5.36 -0.26
N ARG A 21 -13.24 -5.79 -1.36
CA ARG A 21 -12.89 -7.05 -2.06
C ARG A 21 -11.57 -6.95 -2.81
N VAL A 22 -11.34 -5.85 -3.51
CA VAL A 22 -10.06 -5.54 -4.18
C VAL A 22 -8.92 -5.48 -3.15
N ASN A 23 -9.15 -4.80 -2.04
CA ASN A 23 -8.20 -4.76 -0.92
C ASN A 23 -7.89 -6.14 -0.34
N MET A 24 -8.84 -7.09 -0.35
CA MET A 24 -8.59 -8.43 0.16
C MET A 24 -7.67 -9.23 -0.75
N HIS A 25 -7.84 -9.12 -2.08
CA HIS A 25 -6.91 -9.71 -3.05
C HIS A 25 -5.51 -9.09 -2.91
N LEU A 26 -5.43 -7.75 -2.89
CA LEU A 26 -4.16 -7.04 -2.74
C LEU A 26 -3.46 -7.38 -1.42
N ARG A 27 -4.20 -7.57 -0.32
CA ARG A 27 -3.64 -8.02 0.96
C ARG A 27 -3.02 -9.42 0.91
N MET A 28 -3.56 -10.34 0.11
CA MET A 28 -2.92 -11.65 -0.07
C MET A 28 -1.61 -11.53 -0.86
N LEU A 29 -1.61 -10.68 -1.90
CA LEU A 29 -0.40 -10.39 -2.68
C LEU A 29 0.62 -9.57 -1.89
N PHE A 30 0.16 -8.81 -0.89
CA PHE A 30 0.97 -7.93 -0.07
C PHE A 30 2.04 -8.68 0.70
N GLU A 31 1.70 -9.78 1.36
CA GLU A 31 2.69 -10.57 2.10
C GLU A 31 3.78 -11.09 1.17
N ASN A 32 3.40 -11.59 -0.01
CA ASN A 32 4.36 -12.05 -1.01
C ASN A 32 5.20 -10.88 -1.57
N ALA A 33 4.57 -9.74 -1.84
CA ALA A 33 5.22 -8.51 -2.27
C ALA A 33 6.26 -8.01 -1.25
N CYS A 34 5.92 -8.02 0.05
CA CYS A 34 6.87 -7.70 1.11
C CYS A 34 8.05 -8.66 1.12
N ARG A 35 7.84 -9.98 0.97
CA ARG A 35 8.93 -10.98 0.98
C ARG A 35 9.88 -10.83 -0.21
N ILE A 36 9.34 -10.60 -1.41
CA ILE A 36 10.19 -10.39 -2.60
C ILE A 36 10.88 -9.03 -2.58
N THR A 37 10.29 -8.03 -1.90
CA THR A 37 10.89 -6.69 -1.81
C THR A 37 11.81 -6.49 -0.61
N GLU A 38 11.69 -7.33 0.42
CA GLU A 38 12.50 -7.36 1.64
C GLU A 38 14.01 -7.14 1.40
N PRO A 39 14.69 -7.84 0.48
CA PRO A 39 16.13 -7.66 0.26
C PRO A 39 16.51 -6.30 -0.33
N PHE A 40 15.56 -5.56 -0.92
CA PHE A 40 15.80 -4.22 -1.48
C PHE A 40 15.60 -3.10 -0.47
N PHE A 41 14.77 -3.34 0.55
CA PHE A 41 14.53 -2.39 1.64
C PHE A 41 15.60 -2.46 2.75
N ASP A 42 16.68 -3.21 2.52
CA ASP A 42 17.80 -3.30 3.44
C ASP A 42 18.56 -1.96 3.50
N PRO A 43 18.60 -1.29 4.67
CA PRO A 43 19.23 0.03 4.81
C PRO A 43 20.74 0.01 4.58
N ASN A 44 21.40 -1.16 4.66
CA ASN A 44 22.83 -1.28 4.36
C ASN A 44 23.14 -1.22 2.86
N ARG A 45 22.16 -1.46 1.97
CA ARG A 45 22.40 -1.46 0.53
C ARG A 45 22.43 -0.05 -0.09
N GLY A 46 21.95 0.98 0.64
CA GLY A 46 22.04 2.37 0.19
C GLY A 46 21.20 2.69 -1.06
N TRP A 47 20.07 2.00 -1.27
CA TRP A 47 19.22 2.25 -2.43
C TRP A 47 18.49 3.58 -2.24
N SER A 48 18.61 4.47 -3.22
CA SER A 48 17.81 5.70 -3.22
C SER A 48 16.33 5.35 -3.36
N THR A 49 15.45 6.15 -2.75
CA THR A 49 13.99 5.99 -2.84
C THR A 49 13.47 5.93 -4.29
N ALA A 50 14.13 6.64 -5.21
CA ALA A 50 13.82 6.60 -6.63
C ALA A 50 14.13 5.23 -7.28
N HIS A 51 15.28 4.63 -6.98
CA HIS A 51 15.63 3.29 -7.48
C HIS A 51 14.74 2.21 -6.86
N LEU A 52 14.40 2.32 -5.57
CA LEU A 52 13.45 1.43 -4.91
C LEU A 52 12.08 1.46 -5.58
N THR A 53 11.58 2.64 -5.92
CA THR A 53 10.27 2.80 -6.57
C THR A 53 10.22 2.14 -7.95
N LEU A 54 11.28 2.27 -8.74
CA LEU A 54 11.35 1.65 -10.07
C LEU A 54 11.51 0.13 -9.97
N TYR A 55 12.39 -0.35 -9.09
CA TYR A 55 12.62 -1.80 -8.93
C TYR A 55 11.42 -2.51 -8.33
N ALA A 56 10.78 -1.94 -7.31
CA ALA A 56 9.60 -2.55 -6.71
C ALA A 56 8.45 -2.61 -7.73
N GLN A 57 8.23 -1.55 -8.51
CA GLN A 57 7.25 -1.61 -9.61
C GLN A 57 7.61 -2.68 -10.65
N GLN A 58 8.88 -2.82 -11.00
CA GLN A 58 9.32 -3.81 -11.96
C GLN A 58 9.12 -5.24 -11.44
N VAL A 59 9.57 -5.52 -10.21
CA VAL A 59 9.38 -6.81 -9.52
C VAL A 59 7.90 -7.15 -9.36
N LEU A 60 7.06 -6.17 -9.02
CA LEU A 60 5.61 -6.36 -8.92
C LEU A 60 4.97 -6.64 -10.28
N ARG A 61 5.42 -5.99 -11.36
CA ARG A 61 4.94 -6.27 -12.72
C ARG A 61 5.38 -7.65 -13.21
N GLU A 62 6.57 -8.10 -12.84
CA GLU A 62 7.05 -9.45 -13.17
C GLU A 62 6.32 -10.53 -12.36
N ALA A 63 6.06 -10.29 -11.08
CA ALA A 63 5.33 -11.21 -10.22
C ALA A 63 3.83 -11.27 -10.56
N TYR A 64 3.25 -10.13 -10.99
CA TYR A 64 1.82 -9.97 -11.22
C TYR A 64 1.53 -9.23 -12.53
N PRO A 65 1.80 -9.87 -13.69
CA PRO A 65 1.56 -9.26 -15.00
C PRO A 65 0.07 -9.01 -15.29
N GLU A 66 -0.81 -9.69 -14.55
CA GLU A 66 -2.26 -9.58 -14.62
C GLU A 66 -2.86 -8.42 -13.81
N LEU A 67 -2.06 -7.76 -12.95
CA LEU A 67 -2.52 -6.58 -12.20
C LEU A 67 -2.47 -5.30 -13.05
N SER A 68 -3.42 -4.41 -12.77
CA SER A 68 -3.40 -3.05 -13.31
C SER A 68 -2.28 -2.22 -12.68
N LEU A 69 -1.81 -1.20 -13.40
CA LEU A 69 -0.89 -0.19 -12.87
C LEU A 69 -1.40 0.44 -11.57
N GLN A 70 -2.71 0.63 -11.45
CA GLN A 70 -3.33 1.18 -10.24
C GLN A 70 -3.18 0.24 -9.04
N ASP A 71 -3.45 -1.06 -9.24
CA ASP A 71 -3.32 -2.08 -8.19
C ASP A 71 -1.86 -2.22 -7.74
N ILE A 72 -0.93 -2.19 -8.68
CA ILE A 72 0.52 -2.20 -8.41
C ILE A 72 0.92 -0.98 -7.58
N ALA A 73 0.40 0.21 -7.90
CA ALA A 73 0.68 1.42 -7.14
C ALA A 73 0.13 1.37 -5.70
N ILE A 74 -1.08 0.81 -5.52
CA ILE A 74 -1.69 0.62 -4.19
C ILE A 74 -0.85 -0.37 -3.37
N LEU A 75 -0.49 -1.51 -3.97
CA LEU A 75 0.32 -2.54 -3.34
C LEU A 75 1.70 -2.00 -2.94
N PHE A 76 2.36 -1.29 -3.86
CA PHE A 76 3.66 -0.65 -3.63
C PHE A 76 3.60 0.37 -2.48
N SER A 77 2.59 1.23 -2.46
CA SER A 77 2.40 2.22 -1.39
C SER A 77 2.29 1.56 -0.02
N GLY A 78 1.56 0.45 0.07
CA GLY A 78 1.47 -0.34 1.30
C GLY A 78 2.83 -0.92 1.71
N VAL A 79 3.55 -1.52 0.76
CA VAL A 79 4.84 -2.21 1.02
C VAL A 79 5.86 -1.19 1.51
N GLN A 80 5.96 -0.06 0.80
CA GLN A 80 6.82 1.04 1.18
C GLN A 80 6.49 1.56 2.59
N SER A 81 5.21 1.76 2.89
CA SER A 81 4.77 2.19 4.22
C SER A 81 5.15 1.17 5.30
N PHE A 82 4.96 -0.12 5.04
CA PHE A 82 5.34 -1.19 5.97
C PHE A 82 6.83 -1.21 6.26
N HIS A 83 7.68 -1.06 5.24
CA HIS A 83 9.13 -1.01 5.43
C HIS A 83 9.57 0.28 6.15
N ILE A 84 9.01 1.45 5.81
CA ILE A 84 9.28 2.70 6.54
C ILE A 84 8.90 2.57 8.02
N THR A 85 7.71 2.05 8.31
CA THR A 85 7.24 1.83 9.69
C THR A 85 8.10 0.78 10.41
N SER A 86 8.47 -0.32 9.74
CA SER A 86 9.31 -1.38 10.32
C SER A 86 10.74 -0.92 10.59
N LEU A 87 11.32 -0.10 9.71
CA LEU A 87 12.63 0.53 9.92
C LEU A 87 12.61 1.49 11.12
N ASN A 88 11.55 2.29 11.27
CA ASN A 88 11.38 3.18 12.41
C ASN A 88 11.21 2.41 13.73
N LYS A 89 10.55 1.25 13.71
CA LYS A 89 10.36 0.39 14.89
C LYS A 89 11.66 -0.14 15.46
N HIS A 90 12.67 -0.40 14.63
CA HIS A 90 14.00 -0.85 15.09
C HIS A 90 14.90 0.27 15.64
N ARG A 91 14.53 1.55 15.51
CA ARG A 91 15.31 2.67 16.07
C ARG A 91 14.73 3.23 17.39
N GLY A 92 13.62 2.68 17.88
CA GLY A 92 12.82 3.23 18.98
C GLY A 92 12.65 2.36 20.24
N GLY A 93 13.58 1.45 20.55
CA GLY A 93 13.68 0.77 21.85
C GLY A 93 15.15 0.74 22.26
N SER A 94 15.56 1.57 23.22
CA SER A 94 15.60 1.27 24.67
C SER A 94 16.58 0.17 25.01
#